data_AF-A0A1F5QCR9-F1
#
_entry.id   AF-A0A1F5QCR9-F1
#
_cell.length_a   1.000
_cell.length_b   1.000
_cell.length_c   1.000
_cell.angle_alpha   90.00
_cell.angle_beta   90.00
_cell.angle_gamma   90.00
#
_symmetry.space_group_name_H-M   'P 1'
#
loop_
_entity.id
_entity.type
_entity.pdbx_description
1 polymer ?
#
loop_
_entity_poly.entity_id
_entity_poly.type
_entity_poly.pdbx_seq_one_letter_code
_entity_poly.pdbx_strand_id
1 'polypeptide(L)'
;MPQPIPPQYAKELGRINPYHQVHPIIALFFISSVVLGVGNYVWYQAIQKPLDEYRGGMCTLEAKVCPDGSQVGRTGPSCQFAKCPSESVVKALIKACPEKWYNNAMPGPIGSDDVPRQYYVYQNQRRELAEFDRGWISQNCSLQMETVY
;
A
#
# COMPACT_ATOMS: atom_id res chain seq x y z
N MET A 1 -10.83 -89.17 35.04
CA MET A 1 -11.46 -87.97 35.63
C MET A 1 -10.70 -86.76 35.12
N PRO A 2 -11.24 -85.96 34.18
CA PRO A 2 -10.57 -84.76 33.70
C PRO A 2 -10.86 -83.57 34.63
N GLN A 3 -9.81 -82.80 34.92
CA GLN A 3 -9.84 -81.59 35.76
C GLN A 3 -10.42 -80.39 35.00
N PRO A 4 -11.08 -79.42 35.66
CA PRO A 4 -11.57 -78.20 35.04
C PRO A 4 -10.44 -77.21 34.72
N ILE A 5 -10.59 -76.49 33.61
CA ILE A 5 -9.65 -75.50 33.05
C ILE A 5 -9.93 -74.11 33.67
N PRO A 6 -8.92 -73.27 33.99
CA PRO A 6 -9.12 -71.97 34.66
C PRO A 6 -9.69 -70.85 33.75
N PRO A 7 -10.38 -69.83 34.34
CA PRO A 7 -11.15 -68.80 33.61
C PRO A 7 -10.32 -67.59 33.16
N GLN A 8 -9.06 -67.78 32.75
CA GLN A 8 -8.15 -66.67 32.44
C GLN A 8 -8.23 -66.15 30.99
N TYR A 9 -9.13 -66.66 30.16
CA TYR A 9 -9.27 -66.23 28.76
C TYR A 9 -10.61 -65.50 28.50
N ALA A 10 -10.89 -64.47 29.29
CA ALA A 10 -12.06 -63.60 29.10
C ALA A 10 -11.67 -62.11 29.13
N LYS A 11 -10.52 -61.78 28.54
CA LYS A 11 -10.07 -60.40 28.38
C LYS A 11 -9.67 -60.22 26.93
N GLU A 12 -10.52 -59.50 26.19
CA GLU A 12 -10.30 -58.84 24.88
C GLU A 12 -11.57 -58.92 23.99
N LEU A 13 -12.75 -58.62 24.55
CA LEU A 13 -13.83 -58.10 23.69
C LEU A 13 -13.58 -56.60 23.51
N GLY A 14 -12.81 -56.28 22.47
CA GLY A 14 -12.47 -54.92 22.05
C GLY A 14 -13.72 -54.05 21.88
N ARG A 15 -13.92 -53.11 22.80
CA ARG A 15 -14.84 -51.99 22.62
C ARG A 15 -14.14 -50.99 21.70
N ILE A 16 -14.25 -51.19 20.38
CA ILE A 16 -13.88 -50.16 19.41
C ILE A 16 -14.72 -48.91 19.67
N ASN A 17 -14.07 -47.83 20.11
CA ASN A 17 -14.73 -46.54 20.28
C ASN A 17 -15.16 -46.05 18.88
N PRO A 18 -16.45 -45.80 18.62
CA PRO A 18 -16.96 -45.41 17.30
C PRO A 18 -16.37 -44.07 16.80
N TYR A 19 -15.75 -43.32 17.71
CA TYR A 19 -15.05 -42.08 17.45
C TYR A 19 -13.80 -42.24 16.55
N HIS A 20 -13.11 -43.38 16.64
CA HIS A 20 -11.88 -43.64 15.86
C HIS A 20 -12.16 -43.83 14.35
N GLN A 21 -13.40 -44.16 13.98
CA GLN A 21 -13.78 -44.40 12.59
C GLN A 21 -14.27 -43.12 11.87
N VAL A 22 -14.78 -42.14 12.61
CA VAL A 22 -15.24 -40.85 12.06
C VAL A 22 -14.13 -39.80 11.98
N HIS A 23 -13.11 -39.88 12.84
CA HIS A 23 -11.94 -38.99 12.83
C HIS A 23 -11.12 -38.94 11.54
N PRO A 24 -10.73 -40.07 10.92
CA PRO A 24 -9.90 -40.02 9.72
C PRO A 24 -10.67 -39.39 8.55
N ILE A 25 -11.98 -39.64 8.46
CA ILE A 25 -12.84 -39.07 7.41
C ILE A 25 -12.94 -37.54 7.57
N ILE A 26 -13.20 -37.07 8.79
CA ILE A 26 -13.29 -35.63 9.09
C ILE A 26 -11.94 -34.95 8.83
N ALA A 27 -10.82 -35.53 9.26
CA ALA A 27 -9.49 -34.99 9.03
C ALA A 27 -9.17 -34.87 7.53
N LEU A 28 -9.55 -35.85 6.71
CA LEU A 28 -9.36 -35.80 5.26
C LEU A 28 -10.18 -34.69 4.59
N PHE A 29 -11.41 -34.46 5.03
CA PHE A 29 -12.23 -33.36 4.52
C PHE A 29 -11.66 -31.99 4.90
N PHE A 30 -11.17 -31.82 6.12
CA PHE A 30 -10.51 -30.58 6.54
C PHE A 30 -9.19 -30.34 5.80
N ILE A 31 -8.37 -31.38 5.59
CA ILE A 31 -7.13 -31.25 4.82
C ILE A 31 -7.45 -30.91 3.35
N SER A 32 -8.45 -31.57 2.76
CA SER A 32 -8.89 -31.29 1.40
C SER A 32 -9.43 -29.85 1.25
N SER A 33 -10.24 -29.36 2.19
CA SER A 33 -10.77 -28.00 2.15
C SER A 33 -9.67 -26.95 2.29
N VAL A 34 -8.66 -27.20 3.14
CA VAL A 34 -7.49 -26.32 3.27
C VAL A 34 -6.63 -26.35 2.01
N VAL A 35 -6.37 -27.52 1.42
CA VAL A 35 -5.58 -27.64 0.19
C VAL A 35 -6.29 -26.96 -0.99
N LEU A 36 -7.60 -27.19 -1.14
CA LEU A 36 -8.41 -26.54 -2.17
C LEU A 36 -8.50 -25.03 -1.92
N GLY A 37 -8.65 -24.58 -0.67
CA GLY A 37 -8.73 -23.16 -0.31
C GLY A 37 -7.41 -22.42 -0.55
N VAL A 38 -6.29 -22.97 -0.09
CA VAL A 38 -4.94 -22.40 -0.31
C VAL A 38 -4.58 -22.45 -1.80
N GLY A 39 -4.87 -23.56 -2.48
CA GLY A 39 -4.65 -23.69 -3.92
C GLY A 39 -5.44 -22.66 -4.73
N ASN A 40 -6.73 -22.48 -4.44
CA ASN A 40 -7.57 -21.46 -5.07
C ASN A 40 -7.08 -20.05 -4.74
N TYR A 41 -6.68 -19.77 -3.49
CA TYR A 41 -6.18 -18.46 -3.09
C TYR A 41 -4.89 -18.10 -3.81
N VAL A 42 -3.94 -19.03 -3.92
CA VAL A 42 -2.68 -18.83 -4.66
C VAL A 42 -2.94 -18.67 -6.17
N TRP A 43 -3.86 -19.46 -6.74
CA TRP A 43 -4.26 -19.33 -8.14
C TRP A 43 -4.94 -17.99 -8.44
N TYR A 44 -5.83 -17.55 -7.55
CA TYR A 44 -6.50 -16.26 -7.63
C TYR A 44 -5.51 -15.09 -7.57
N GLN A 45 -4.54 -15.16 -6.65
CA GLN A 45 -3.42 -14.21 -6.56
C GLN A 45 -2.55 -14.21 -7.84
N ALA A 46 -2.31 -15.37 -8.44
CA ALA A 46 -1.51 -15.49 -9.66
C ALA A 46 -2.21 -14.89 -10.91
N ILE A 47 -3.55 -14.95 -10.97
CA ILE A 47 -4.34 -14.43 -12.10
C ILE A 47 -4.62 -12.93 -11.97
N GLN A 48 -4.67 -12.38 -10.75
CA GLN A 48 -4.83 -10.94 -10.52
C GLN A 48 -3.55 -10.12 -10.68
N LYS A 49 -2.58 -10.57 -11.49
CA LYS A 49 -1.53 -9.66 -11.94
C LYS A 49 -2.20 -8.61 -12.84
N PRO A 50 -2.09 -7.31 -12.54
CA PRO A 50 -2.68 -6.29 -13.39
C PRO A 50 -2.08 -6.43 -14.79
N LEU A 51 -2.94 -6.66 -15.78
CA LEU A 51 -2.63 -6.72 -17.22
C LEU A 51 -2.25 -5.33 -17.79
N ASP A 52 -1.74 -4.45 -16.93
CA ASP A 52 -1.46 -3.06 -17.24
C ASP A 52 -0.10 -2.92 -17.94
N GLU A 53 0.77 -3.92 -17.78
CA GLU A 53 2.10 -3.95 -18.40
C GLU A 53 2.09 -4.59 -19.80
N TYR A 54 1.17 -5.53 -20.09
CA TYR A 54 1.14 -6.23 -21.38
C TYR A 54 0.20 -5.62 -22.42
N ARG A 55 -0.63 -4.63 -22.03
CA ARG A 55 -1.51 -3.91 -22.96
C ARG A 55 -0.91 -2.59 -23.44
N GLY A 56 0.41 -2.51 -23.49
CA GLY A 56 1.13 -1.58 -24.35
C GLY A 56 0.90 -1.97 -25.80
N GLY A 57 -0.33 -1.78 -26.29
CA GLY A 57 -0.63 -1.86 -27.71
C GLY A 57 0.35 -0.96 -28.46
N MET A 58 0.80 -1.41 -29.63
CA MET A 58 1.70 -0.62 -30.47
C MET A 58 1.02 0.70 -30.82
N CYS A 59 1.29 1.74 -30.02
CA CYS A 59 0.86 3.09 -30.31
C CYS A 59 1.85 3.73 -31.29
N THR A 60 1.37 4.66 -32.10
CA THR A 60 2.24 5.43 -33.00
C THR A 60 3.28 6.20 -32.19
N LEU A 61 4.48 6.37 -32.75
CA LEU A 61 5.63 7.06 -32.13
C LEU A 61 5.48 8.59 -32.09
N GLU A 62 4.24 9.08 -32.09
CA GLU A 62 3.91 10.49 -32.06
C GLU A 62 4.21 11.06 -30.67
N ALA A 63 4.90 12.19 -30.63
CA ALA A 63 5.16 12.94 -29.41
C ALA A 63 4.39 14.26 -29.40
N LYS A 64 3.74 14.56 -28.28
CA LYS A 64 3.16 15.87 -28.02
C LYS A 64 4.13 16.66 -27.15
N VAL A 65 4.40 17.91 -27.55
CA VAL A 65 5.18 18.85 -26.74
C VAL A 65 4.27 19.45 -25.66
N CYS A 66 4.72 19.39 -24.42
CA CYS A 66 4.08 19.97 -23.26
C CYS A 66 4.53 21.41 -23.04
N PRO A 67 3.77 22.24 -22.28
CA PRO A 67 4.11 23.64 -22.04
C PRO A 67 5.43 23.84 -21.27
N ASP A 68 5.93 22.80 -20.61
CA ASP A 68 7.24 22.76 -19.95
C ASP A 68 8.39 22.40 -20.92
N GLY A 69 8.10 22.16 -22.20
CA GLY A 69 9.06 21.72 -23.21
C GLY A 69 9.36 20.23 -23.21
N SER A 70 8.74 19.44 -22.31
CA SER A 70 8.88 17.98 -22.32
C SER A 70 8.08 17.36 -23.48
N GLN A 71 8.46 16.14 -23.88
CA GLN A 71 7.79 15.38 -24.94
C GLN A 71 7.11 14.16 -24.34
N VAL A 72 5.81 14.01 -24.57
CA VAL A 72 5.02 12.86 -24.10
C VAL A 72 4.50 12.04 -25.28
N GLY A 73 4.68 10.73 -25.20
CA GLY A 73 4.17 9.77 -26.17
C GLY A 73 2.73 9.34 -25.88
N ARG A 74 2.15 8.55 -26.77
CA ARG A 74 0.87 7.88 -26.56
C ARG A 74 1.03 6.67 -25.64
N THR A 75 0.11 6.48 -24.71
CA THR A 75 0.10 5.37 -23.74
C THR A 75 -1.30 4.82 -23.51
N GLY A 76 -1.37 3.62 -22.93
CA GLY A 76 -2.61 2.94 -22.56
C GLY A 76 -3.38 2.28 -23.71
N PRO A 77 -4.49 1.59 -23.40
CA PRO A 77 -5.26 0.79 -24.36
C PRO A 77 -5.94 1.61 -25.46
N SER A 78 -6.10 2.91 -25.24
CA SER A 78 -6.73 3.84 -26.18
C SER A 78 -5.71 4.72 -26.91
N CYS A 79 -4.40 4.46 -26.77
CA CYS A 79 -3.30 5.24 -27.37
C CYS A 79 -3.49 6.77 -27.26
N GLN A 80 -3.86 7.22 -26.07
CA GLN A 80 -4.01 8.64 -25.77
C GLN A 80 -2.66 9.21 -25.34
N PHE A 81 -2.40 10.49 -25.58
CA PHE A 81 -1.19 11.11 -25.06
C PHE A 81 -1.14 10.95 -23.54
N ALA A 82 0.02 10.54 -23.02
CA ALA A 82 0.27 10.61 -21.60
C ALA A 82 0.07 12.06 -21.15
N LYS A 83 -0.42 12.22 -19.92
CA LYS A 83 -0.51 13.54 -19.31
C LYS A 83 0.88 14.18 -19.28
N CYS A 84 0.94 15.49 -19.47
CA CYS A 84 2.19 16.22 -19.29
C CYS A 84 2.68 16.01 -17.85
N PRO A 85 4.00 15.97 -17.60
CA PRO A 85 4.54 15.80 -16.24
C PRO A 85 4.04 16.88 -15.26
N SER A 86 3.66 18.06 -15.77
CA SER A 86 2.95 19.11 -15.03
C SER A 86 1.58 18.68 -14.47
N GLU A 87 0.95 17.65 -15.03
CA GLU A 87 -0.38 17.15 -14.67
C GLU A 87 -0.36 15.85 -13.85
N SER A 88 0.74 15.07 -13.86
CA SER A 88 0.74 13.73 -13.23
C SER A 88 1.86 13.43 -12.22
N VAL A 89 2.93 14.22 -12.10
CA VAL A 89 3.97 13.96 -11.07
C VAL A 89 4.46 15.20 -10.33
N VAL A 90 4.13 16.42 -10.76
CA VAL A 90 4.51 17.60 -9.99
C VAL A 90 3.24 18.28 -9.51
N LYS A 91 2.89 18.11 -8.22
CA LYS A 91 2.26 19.21 -7.48
C LYS A 91 3.28 20.33 -7.62
N ALA A 92 3.13 21.22 -8.60
CA ALA A 92 4.15 22.16 -9.04
C ALA A 92 4.64 22.95 -7.82
N LEU A 93 5.74 22.49 -7.22
CA LEU A 93 6.23 23.08 -5.99
C LEU A 93 6.72 24.47 -6.35
N ILE A 94 6.32 25.44 -5.56
CA ILE A 94 6.64 26.84 -5.77
C ILE A 94 8.17 26.98 -5.64
N LYS A 95 8.82 27.30 -6.75
CA LYS A 95 10.25 27.62 -6.86
C LYS A 95 10.45 29.12 -6.87
N ALA A 96 9.96 29.76 -5.82
CA ALA A 96 10.09 31.19 -5.61
C ALA A 96 10.52 31.43 -4.17
N CYS A 97 11.27 32.50 -3.93
CA CYS A 97 11.66 32.84 -2.57
C CYS A 97 10.44 33.40 -1.82
N PRO A 98 9.97 32.73 -0.75
CA PRO A 98 9.02 33.35 0.16
C PRO A 98 9.68 34.56 0.83
N GLU A 99 8.85 35.50 1.27
CA GLU A 99 9.30 36.72 1.95
C GLU A 99 9.79 36.41 3.37
N LYS A 100 9.08 35.51 4.07
CA LYS A 100 9.35 35.18 5.47
C LYS A 100 9.11 33.71 5.77
N TRP A 101 9.83 33.19 6.76
CA TRP A 101 9.65 31.83 7.29
C TRP A 101 9.41 31.92 8.79
N TYR A 102 8.22 31.50 9.23
CA TYR A 102 7.80 31.62 10.62
C TYR A 102 7.65 30.26 11.31
N ASN A 103 7.96 30.24 12.60
CA ASN A 103 7.67 29.16 13.54
C ASN A 103 6.77 29.68 14.67
N ASN A 104 5.52 29.24 14.70
CA ASN A 104 4.54 29.58 15.73
C ASN A 104 4.85 28.81 17.04
N ALA A 105 5.31 29.54 18.05
CA ALA A 105 5.63 29.03 19.37
C ALA A 105 4.56 29.36 20.43
N MET A 106 3.39 29.87 20.01
CA MET A 106 2.27 30.11 20.91
C MET A 106 1.75 28.78 21.49
N PRO A 107 1.60 28.64 22.82
CA PRO A 107 1.01 27.45 23.40
C PRO A 107 -0.46 27.35 23.00
N GLY A 108 -0.78 26.33 22.21
CA GLY A 108 -2.15 26.02 21.84
C GLY A 108 -2.93 25.37 22.99
N PRO A 109 -4.26 25.22 22.84
CA PRO A 109 -5.05 24.43 23.77
C PRO A 109 -4.52 22.99 23.85
N ILE A 110 -4.71 22.38 25.02
CA ILE A 110 -4.31 20.99 25.30
C ILE A 110 -4.96 20.08 24.23
N GLY A 111 -4.13 19.41 23.42
CA GLY A 111 -4.59 18.55 22.31
C GLY A 111 -4.55 19.20 20.92
N SER A 112 -3.89 20.35 20.73
CA SER A 112 -3.75 21.03 19.43
C SER A 112 -2.43 20.74 18.68
N ASP A 113 -1.88 19.54 18.86
CA ASP A 113 -0.62 19.13 18.23
C ASP A 113 -0.70 19.01 16.69
N ASP A 114 -1.91 18.94 16.14
CA ASP A 114 -2.16 18.80 14.70
C ASP A 114 -1.95 20.10 13.89
N VAL A 115 -1.79 21.26 14.56
CA VAL A 115 -1.62 22.53 13.85
C VAL A 115 -0.15 22.70 13.42
N PRO A 116 0.14 22.85 12.11
CA PRO A 116 1.51 23.03 11.64
C PRO A 116 2.07 24.35 12.18
N ARG A 117 3.09 24.22 13.04
CA ARG A 117 3.77 25.36 13.68
C ARG A 117 4.59 26.18 12.68
N GLN A 118 5.11 25.57 11.63
CA GLN A 118 5.94 26.26 10.65
C GLN A 118 5.17 26.60 9.38
N TYR A 119 5.40 27.79 8.82
CA TYR A 119 4.80 28.24 7.56
C TYR A 119 5.67 29.28 6.84
N TYR A 120 5.48 29.40 5.53
CA TYR A 120 6.07 30.47 4.72
C TYR A 120 5.06 31.59 4.50
N VAL A 121 5.55 32.82 4.34
CA VAL A 121 4.76 33.94 3.81
C VAL A 121 5.23 34.20 2.39
N TYR A 122 4.32 34.09 1.43
CA TYR A 122 4.58 34.34 0.02
C TYR A 122 3.43 35.16 -0.54
N GLN A 123 3.75 36.29 -1.17
CA GLN A 123 2.75 37.25 -1.68
C GLN A 123 1.79 37.72 -0.57
N ASN A 124 2.31 38.07 0.62
CA ASN A 124 1.52 38.42 1.81
C ASN A 124 0.51 37.34 2.27
N GLN A 125 0.63 36.09 1.83
CA GLN A 125 -0.24 34.99 2.27
C GLN A 125 0.53 33.92 3.02
N ARG A 126 -0.07 33.35 4.07
CA ARG A 126 0.42 32.15 4.75
C ARG A 126 0.29 30.95 3.81
N ARG A 127 1.39 30.22 3.62
CA ARG A 127 1.49 29.04 2.77
C ARG A 127 2.19 27.90 3.51
N GLU A 128 1.82 26.67 3.17
CA GLU A 128 2.42 25.49 3.80
C GLU A 128 3.82 25.21 3.25
N LEU A 129 4.69 24.64 4.08
CA LEU A 129 6.05 24.24 3.64
C LEU A 129 6.01 23.23 2.50
N ALA A 130 4.96 22.40 2.43
CA ALA A 130 4.78 21.37 1.40
C ALA A 130 4.40 21.93 0.03
N GLU A 131 4.01 23.20 -0.08
CA GLU A 131 3.75 23.87 -1.36
C GLU A 131 5.06 24.30 -2.06
N PHE A 132 6.20 24.33 -1.36
CA PHE A 132 7.46 24.84 -1.89
C PHE A 132 8.54 23.77 -2.05
N ASP A 133 9.44 24.00 -3.00
CA ASP A 133 10.62 23.18 -3.17
C ASP A 133 11.70 23.59 -2.16
N ARG A 134 11.79 22.86 -1.04
CA ARG A 134 12.75 23.13 0.04
C ARG A 134 14.21 23.07 -0.43
N GLY A 135 14.52 22.19 -1.38
CA GLY A 135 15.87 22.06 -1.93
C GLY A 135 16.23 23.32 -2.72
N TRP A 136 15.32 23.75 -3.59
CA TRP A 136 15.48 24.99 -4.36
C TRP A 136 15.59 26.21 -3.45
N ILE A 137 14.71 26.36 -2.44
CA ILE A 137 14.75 27.51 -1.52
C ILE A 137 16.10 27.59 -0.79
N SER A 138 16.59 26.47 -0.25
CA SER A 138 17.85 26.48 0.52
C SER A 138 19.08 26.92 -0.29
N GLN A 139 19.04 26.70 -1.61
CA GLN A 139 20.14 27.04 -2.52
C GLN A 139 19.98 28.44 -3.13
N ASN A 140 18.75 28.91 -3.31
CA ASN A 140 18.46 30.12 -4.08
C ASN A 140 17.97 31.30 -3.20
N CYS A 141 17.67 31.07 -1.92
CA CYS A 141 17.09 32.08 -1.03
C CYS A 141 17.84 32.19 0.29
N SER A 142 18.14 33.42 0.72
CA SER A 142 18.76 33.73 2.02
C SER A 142 17.70 33.94 3.10
N LEU A 143 16.96 32.88 3.45
CA LEU A 143 15.89 32.94 4.46
C LEU A 143 16.38 32.50 5.84
N GLN A 144 15.89 33.17 6.88
CA GLN A 144 16.08 32.79 8.28
C GLN A 144 14.72 32.52 8.93
N MET A 145 14.66 31.48 9.76
CA MET A 145 13.45 31.15 10.51
C MET A 145 13.25 32.16 11.64
N GLU A 146 12.07 32.78 11.70
CA GLU A 146 11.67 33.71 12.75
C GLU A 146 10.61 33.03 13.65
N THR A 147 10.81 33.11 14.97
CA THR A 147 9.84 32.57 15.92
C THR A 147 8.79 33.63 16.25
N VAL A 148 7.52 33.30 16.02
CA VAL A 148 6.36 34.14 16.39
C VAL A 148 5.71 33.52 17.61
N TYR A 149 5.50 34.32 18.65
CA TYR A 149 4.88 33.92 19.91
C TYR A 149 3.44 34.38 20.01
#